data_AF-A0A0C2W2K6-F1
#
_entry.id   AF-A0A0C2W2K6-F1
#
_cell.length_a   1.000
_cell.length_b   1.000
_cell.length_c   1.000
_cell.angle_alpha   90.00
_cell.angle_beta   90.00
_cell.angle_gamma   90.00
#
_symmetry.space_group_name_H-M   'P 1'
#
loop_
_entity.id
_entity.type
_entity.pdbx_description
1 polymer ?
#
loop_
_entity_poly.entity_id
_entity_poly.type
_entity_poly.pdbx_seq_one_letter_code
_entity_poly.pdbx_strand_id
1 'polypeptide(L)'
;MVDWLKAEIERIEGVFCLKAPVAAVELVEGEEEDEGSVKSNVQVLCPYTLLTLPLGVLRYAPPTFTPPLSIRRQQAIQRLDDDPTRLLGPTGGRAPSQVTANTTDPTAPAKGAFPPRTPEWLEQNPQALMAFDLHAQCGIPALCVFVAGEFGDVAETCTDAQTTKWVTGVVQQWLGGLMKKPTDRGDSTNTEGSGVPRPVEVLRTAWRKDEHAFGSYAYIPVGNEGETPSASPLDQVELTRTMWDR
;
A
#
# COMPACT_ATOMS: atom_id res chain seq x y z
N MET A 1 -1.69 -12.82 -15.12
CA MET A 1 -2.83 -11.93 -14.79
C MET A 1 -3.05 -10.88 -15.87
N VAL A 2 -2.04 -10.06 -16.20
CA VAL A 2 -2.14 -9.03 -17.25
C VAL A 2 -2.47 -9.63 -18.63
N ASP A 3 -1.83 -10.74 -19.02
CA ASP A 3 -2.11 -11.38 -20.31
C ASP A 3 -3.54 -11.92 -20.43
N TRP A 4 -4.07 -12.47 -19.33
CA TRP A 4 -5.45 -12.94 -19.29
C TRP A 4 -6.44 -11.77 -19.40
N LEU A 5 -6.21 -10.68 -18.66
CA LEU A 5 -7.07 -9.49 -18.74
C LEU A 5 -7.03 -8.88 -20.14
N LYS A 6 -5.85 -8.81 -20.75
CA LYS A 6 -5.67 -8.35 -22.12
C LYS A 6 -6.46 -9.22 -23.10
N ALA A 7 -6.33 -10.55 -23.01
CA ALA A 7 -7.06 -11.48 -23.86
C ALA A 7 -8.58 -11.33 -23.69
N GLU A 8 -9.06 -11.09 -22.46
CA GLU A 8 -10.49 -10.91 -22.19
C GLU A 8 -11.02 -9.59 -22.75
N ILE A 9 -10.24 -8.50 -22.66
CA ILE A 9 -10.59 -7.20 -23.28
C ILE A 9 -10.63 -7.36 -24.81
N GLU A 10 -9.64 -8.01 -25.40
CA GLU A 10 -9.59 -8.26 -26.84
C GLU A 10 -10.75 -9.18 -27.31
N ARG A 11 -11.16 -10.15 -26.48
CA ARG A 11 -12.30 -11.05 -26.74
C ARG A 11 -13.63 -10.31 -26.88
N ILE A 12 -13.80 -9.20 -26.16
CA ILE A 12 -14.97 -8.33 -26.24
C ILE A 12 -14.75 -7.15 -27.20
N GLU A 13 -13.76 -7.25 -28.11
CA GLU A 13 -13.38 -6.22 -29.09
C GLU A 13 -12.91 -4.90 -28.46
N GLY A 14 -12.54 -4.93 -27.18
CA GLY A 14 -11.94 -3.79 -26.50
C GLY A 14 -10.48 -3.58 -26.92
N VAL A 15 -10.03 -2.33 -26.88
CA VAL A 15 -8.64 -1.95 -27.16
C VAL A 15 -7.90 -1.70 -25.85
N PHE A 16 -6.74 -2.30 -25.70
CA PHE A 16 -5.91 -2.16 -24.50
C PHE A 16 -4.49 -1.66 -24.86
N CYS A 17 -4.17 -0.44 -24.41
CA CYS A 17 -2.91 0.23 -24.72
C CYS A 17 -1.97 0.25 -23.51
N LEU A 18 -0.98 -0.64 -23.49
CA LEU A 18 0.09 -0.64 -22.48
C LEU A 18 1.15 0.40 -22.79
N LYS A 19 1.85 0.87 -21.74
CA LYS A 19 2.94 1.87 -21.84
C LYS A 19 2.49 3.19 -22.50
N ALA A 20 1.22 3.53 -22.31
CA ALA A 20 0.61 4.77 -22.80
C ALA A 20 0.12 5.62 -21.61
N PRO A 21 1.04 6.28 -20.87
CA PRO A 21 0.64 7.13 -19.75
C PRO A 21 -0.21 8.29 -20.27
N VAL A 22 -1.28 8.60 -19.54
CA VAL A 22 -2.14 9.75 -19.83
C VAL A 22 -1.43 11.00 -19.32
N ALA A 23 -1.09 11.92 -20.23
CA ALA A 23 -0.40 13.16 -19.88
C ALA A 23 -1.37 14.31 -19.64
N ALA A 24 -2.48 14.35 -20.38
CA ALA A 24 -3.52 15.36 -20.21
C ALA A 24 -4.91 14.82 -20.54
N VAL A 25 -5.93 15.43 -19.91
CA VAL A 25 -7.35 15.16 -20.13
C VAL A 25 -8.04 16.50 -20.37
N GLU A 26 -8.66 16.63 -21.54
CA GLU A 26 -9.26 17.87 -22.02
C GLU A 26 -10.75 17.65 -22.32
N LEU A 27 -11.60 18.48 -21.71
CA LEU A 27 -13.00 18.59 -22.08
C LEU A 27 -13.06 19.39 -23.38
N VAL A 28 -13.56 18.78 -24.45
CA VAL A 28 -13.86 19.49 -25.69
C VAL A 28 -15.36 19.77 -25.66
N GLU A 29 -15.74 21.04 -25.63
CA GLU A 29 -17.14 21.44 -25.81
C GLU A 29 -17.47 21.34 -27.30
N GLY A 30 -18.41 20.47 -27.63
CA GLY A 30 -18.94 20.32 -28.98
C GLY A 30 -20.31 21.00 -29.08
N GLU A 31 -20.52 21.81 -30.12
CA GLU A 31 -21.88 22.16 -30.53
C GLU A 31 -22.57 20.86 -31.01
N GLU A 32 -23.40 20.28 -30.13
CA GLU A 32 -24.13 19.00 -30.24
C GLU A 32 -23.29 17.73 -29.98
N GLU A 33 -23.58 17.09 -28.82
CA GLU A 33 -23.08 15.81 -28.30
C GLU A 33 -21.57 15.74 -27.99
N ASP A 34 -21.21 16.36 -26.86
CA ASP A 34 -19.84 16.55 -26.34
C ASP A 34 -18.97 15.28 -26.24
N GLU A 35 -17.83 15.30 -26.95
CA GLU A 35 -16.72 14.35 -26.83
C GLU A 35 -15.61 14.87 -25.89
N GLY A 36 -15.19 14.08 -24.90
CA GLY A 36 -13.94 14.27 -24.17
C GLY A 36 -12.70 13.84 -24.97
N SER A 37 -11.56 14.50 -24.76
CA SER A 37 -10.28 14.17 -25.38
C SER A 37 -9.25 13.76 -24.33
N VAL A 38 -8.55 12.63 -24.54
CA VAL A 38 -7.40 12.22 -23.72
C VAL A 38 -6.12 12.32 -24.57
N LYS A 39 -5.11 13.06 -24.09
CA LYS A 39 -3.80 13.20 -24.76
C LYS A 39 -2.76 12.33 -24.08
N SER A 40 -2.36 11.26 -24.77
CA SER A 40 -1.04 10.61 -24.65
C SER A 40 -0.24 10.96 -25.93
N ASN A 41 0.87 10.29 -26.25
CA ASN A 41 1.46 10.36 -27.61
C ASN A 41 0.45 10.00 -28.72
N VAL A 42 -0.70 9.45 -28.34
CA VAL A 42 -1.92 9.25 -29.13
C VAL A 42 -3.04 10.12 -28.53
N GLN A 43 -3.71 10.91 -29.37
CA GLN A 43 -4.93 11.60 -28.99
C GLN A 43 -6.13 10.68 -29.20
N VAL A 44 -6.96 10.53 -28.17
CA VAL A 44 -8.20 9.75 -28.24
C VAL A 44 -9.36 10.69 -27.97
N LEU A 45 -10.29 10.78 -28.92
CA LEU A 45 -11.55 11.51 -28.80
C LEU A 45 -12.66 10.50 -28.49
N CYS A 46 -13.48 10.79 -27.49
CA CYS A 46 -14.58 9.93 -27.09
C CYS A 46 -15.67 10.69 -26.34
N PRO A 47 -16.98 10.37 -26.53
CA PRO A 47 -18.09 11.00 -25.81
C PRO A 47 -17.94 11.06 -24.28
N TYR A 48 -17.33 10.01 -23.70
CA TYR A 48 -17.14 9.89 -22.26
C TYR A 48 -15.76 9.33 -21.93
N THR A 49 -15.19 9.79 -20.81
CA THR A 49 -13.93 9.28 -20.26
C THR A 49 -14.15 8.86 -18.81
N LEU A 50 -13.78 7.62 -18.49
CA LEU A 50 -13.70 7.13 -17.10
C LEU A 50 -12.23 7.11 -16.67
N LEU A 51 -11.89 7.89 -15.64
CA LEU A 51 -10.55 7.87 -15.06
C LEU A 51 -10.53 7.04 -13.78
N THR A 52 -9.67 6.03 -13.76
CA THR A 52 -9.43 5.15 -12.61
C THR A 52 -7.99 5.27 -12.11
N LEU A 53 -7.41 6.48 -12.20
CA LEU A 53 -6.06 6.74 -11.70
C LEU A 53 -6.03 6.61 -10.17
N PRO A 54 -5.00 5.97 -9.58
CA PRO A 54 -4.85 5.91 -8.13
C PRO A 54 -4.78 7.31 -7.49
N LEU A 55 -5.24 7.41 -6.23
CA LEU A 55 -5.21 8.67 -5.48
C LEU A 55 -3.78 9.24 -5.41
N GLY A 56 -2.77 8.40 -5.21
CA GLY A 56 -1.38 8.83 -5.17
C GLY A 56 -0.89 9.44 -6.48
N VAL A 57 -1.31 8.89 -7.62
CA VAL A 57 -1.02 9.50 -8.93
C VAL A 57 -1.66 10.89 -9.01
N LEU A 58 -2.93 11.03 -8.63
CA LEU A 58 -3.62 12.33 -8.62
C LEU A 58 -2.98 13.36 -7.68
N ARG A 59 -2.26 12.91 -6.65
CA ARG A 59 -1.62 13.77 -5.65
C ARG A 59 -0.21 14.19 -6.04
N TYR A 60 0.60 13.25 -6.52
CA TYR A 60 2.04 13.43 -6.69
C TYR A 60 2.47 13.62 -8.15
N ALA A 61 1.72 13.07 -9.10
CA ALA A 61 2.01 13.21 -10.53
C ALA A 61 0.72 13.24 -11.38
N PRO A 62 -0.21 14.17 -11.12
CA PRO A 62 -1.47 14.22 -11.85
C PRO A 62 -1.25 14.56 -13.33
N PRO A 63 -2.06 14.02 -14.25
CA PRO A 63 -2.13 14.55 -15.61
C PRO A 63 -2.65 15.99 -15.58
N THR A 64 -2.40 16.73 -16.67
CA THR A 64 -2.97 18.08 -16.81
C THR A 64 -4.46 17.98 -17.13
N PHE A 65 -5.31 18.69 -16.39
CA PHE A 65 -6.75 18.74 -16.64
C PHE A 65 -7.14 20.10 -17.23
N THR A 66 -7.88 20.09 -18.34
CA THR A 66 -8.42 21.30 -18.98
C THR A 66 -9.93 21.12 -19.23
N PRO A 67 -10.82 21.88 -18.59
CA PRO A 67 -10.53 22.86 -17.54
C PRO A 67 -9.95 22.19 -16.28
N PRO A 68 -9.28 22.95 -15.41
CA PRO A 68 -8.78 22.42 -14.14
C PRO A 68 -9.89 21.76 -13.31
N LEU A 69 -9.53 20.74 -12.52
CA LEU A 69 -10.46 20.12 -11.58
C LEU A 69 -11.04 21.17 -10.62
N SER A 70 -12.27 20.96 -10.15
CA SER A 70 -12.91 21.87 -9.19
C SER A 70 -12.05 22.03 -7.92
N ILE A 71 -12.09 23.20 -7.30
CA ILE A 71 -11.35 23.47 -6.04
C ILE A 71 -11.72 22.45 -4.97
N ARG A 72 -13.01 22.07 -4.88
CA ARG A 72 -13.50 21.07 -3.95
C ARG A 72 -12.83 19.70 -4.16
N ARG A 73 -12.71 19.25 -5.42
CA ARG A 73 -12.04 18.00 -5.78
C ARG A 73 -10.55 18.06 -5.52
N GLN A 74 -9.87 19.14 -5.89
CA GLN A 74 -8.44 19.33 -5.59
C GLN A 74 -8.17 19.22 -4.09
N GLN A 75 -9.01 19.87 -3.27
CA GLN A 75 -8.87 19.80 -1.82
C GLN A 75 -9.20 18.41 -1.26
N ALA A 76 -10.18 17.69 -1.83
CA ALA A 76 -10.47 16.31 -1.44
C ALA A 76 -9.28 15.38 -1.71
N ILE A 77 -8.62 15.53 -2.87
CA ILE A 77 -7.38 14.81 -3.21
C ILE A 77 -6.29 15.08 -2.17
N GLN A 78 -6.13 16.34 -1.72
CA GLN A 78 -5.09 16.70 -0.76
C GLN A 78 -5.40 16.27 0.68
N ARG A 79 -6.68 16.21 1.07
CA ARG A 79 -7.09 15.80 2.42
C ARG A 79 -7.09 14.29 2.61
N LEU A 80 -7.49 13.53 1.59
CA LEU A 80 -7.38 12.07 1.65
C LEU A 80 -5.91 11.66 1.62
N ASP A 81 -5.63 10.52 2.24
CA ASP A 81 -4.29 9.97 2.29
C ASP A 81 -4.27 8.60 1.63
N ASP A 82 -3.12 8.21 1.11
CA ASP A 82 -2.90 7.03 0.27
C ASP A 82 -1.71 6.18 0.73
N ASP A 83 -1.21 6.49 1.94
CA ASP A 83 -0.09 5.81 2.59
C ASP A 83 -0.27 4.27 2.57
N PRO A 84 0.68 3.54 1.95
CA PRO A 84 0.49 2.16 1.53
C PRO A 84 0.29 1.14 2.66
N THR A 85 0.51 1.49 3.92
CA THR A 85 0.55 0.46 4.97
C THR A 85 -0.27 0.74 6.19
N ARG A 86 -1.05 1.82 6.30
CA ARG A 86 -1.99 1.95 7.44
C ARG A 86 -3.22 1.04 7.27
N LEU A 87 -3.05 -0.26 7.55
CA LEU A 87 -4.19 -1.15 7.79
C LEU A 87 -4.73 -0.78 9.18
N LEU A 88 -5.87 -0.10 9.24
CA LEU A 88 -6.63 0.06 10.47
C LEU A 88 -7.19 -1.32 10.88
N GLY A 89 -6.37 -2.16 11.50
CA GLY A 89 -6.84 -3.19 12.41
C GLY A 89 -7.34 -2.51 13.69
N PRO A 90 -8.26 -3.12 14.46
CA PRO A 90 -8.69 -2.55 15.73
C PRO A 90 -7.46 -2.33 16.60
N THR A 91 -7.16 -1.08 16.94
CA THR A 91 -6.19 -0.70 17.97
C THR A 91 -6.77 -1.08 19.34
N GLY A 92 -6.93 -2.39 19.55
CA GLY A 92 -7.15 -3.05 20.84
C GLY A 92 -5.83 -3.47 21.50
N GLY A 93 -4.69 -3.02 20.97
CA GLY A 93 -3.41 -3.12 21.65
C GLY A 93 -3.31 -1.99 22.67
N ARG A 94 -3.58 -2.32 23.94
CA ARG A 94 -3.25 -1.48 25.09
C ARG A 94 -1.80 -1.00 24.90
N ALA A 95 -1.57 0.31 24.73
CA ALA A 95 -0.24 0.88 24.86
C ALA A 95 0.37 0.29 26.16
N PRO A 96 1.63 -0.17 26.17
CA PRO A 96 2.22 -0.72 27.39
C PRO A 96 2.10 0.35 28.48
N SER A 97 1.12 0.14 29.34
CA SER A 97 0.91 0.95 30.53
C SER A 97 2.06 0.56 31.44
N GLN A 98 3.06 1.42 31.50
CA GLN A 98 3.68 1.93 32.74
C GLN A 98 5.13 2.32 32.45
N VAL A 99 5.33 3.58 32.08
CA VAL A 99 6.34 4.38 32.79
C VAL A 99 5.58 5.52 33.41
N THR A 100 5.51 5.48 34.73
CA THR A 100 4.93 6.51 35.59
C THR A 100 5.38 7.89 35.14
N ALA A 101 4.40 8.78 34.96
CA ALA A 101 4.62 10.21 34.80
C ALA A 101 5.54 10.70 35.92
N ASN A 102 6.78 11.07 35.57
CA ASN A 102 7.64 12.07 36.22
C ASN A 102 9.07 11.96 35.65
N THR A 103 9.24 12.20 34.35
CA THR A 103 10.59 12.31 33.77
C THR A 103 10.66 13.59 32.96
N THR A 104 11.25 14.63 33.56
CA THR A 104 11.63 15.90 32.93
C THR A 104 12.92 15.76 32.12
N ASP A 105 13.07 14.65 31.38
CA ASP A 105 14.23 14.42 30.53
C ASP A 105 13.98 15.01 29.13
N PRO A 106 14.68 16.08 28.73
CA PRO A 106 14.53 16.70 27.41
C PRO A 106 15.06 15.81 26.27
N THR A 107 15.63 14.64 26.56
CA THR A 107 16.03 13.63 25.56
C THR A 107 15.00 12.51 25.40
N ALA A 108 13.94 12.47 26.23
CA ALA A 108 12.85 11.52 26.06
C ALA A 108 12.06 11.86 24.77
N PRO A 109 11.82 10.89 23.88
CA PRO A 109 11.01 11.14 22.70
C PRO A 109 9.63 11.62 23.16
N ALA A 110 9.17 12.73 22.58
CA ALA A 110 7.87 13.32 22.90
C ALA A 110 6.77 12.24 22.84
N LYS A 111 5.71 12.38 23.65
CA LYS A 111 4.52 11.55 23.50
C LYS A 111 4.03 11.66 22.04
N GLY A 112 4.12 10.58 21.28
CA GLY A 112 3.79 10.54 19.85
C GLY A 112 4.96 10.74 18.89
N ALA A 113 6.20 10.94 19.37
CA ALA A 113 7.40 10.82 18.56
C ALA A 113 7.70 9.34 18.37
N PHE A 114 7.27 8.82 17.22
CA PHE A 114 7.58 7.46 16.81
C PHE A 114 9.10 7.32 16.62
N PRO A 115 9.69 6.17 17.02
CA PRO A 115 11.12 5.93 16.88
C PRO A 115 11.59 6.04 15.41
N PRO A 116 12.88 6.29 15.16
CA PRO A 116 13.40 6.50 13.82
C PRO A 116 13.13 5.29 12.92
N ARG A 117 12.65 5.58 11.70
CA ARG A 117 12.26 4.64 10.65
C ARG A 117 13.49 3.98 10.01
N THR A 118 14.19 3.11 10.73
CA THR A 118 15.43 2.48 10.27
C THR A 118 15.32 0.96 10.19
N PRO A 119 16.12 0.29 9.32
CA PRO A 119 16.14 -1.17 9.23
C PRO A 119 16.39 -1.88 10.57
N GLU A 120 17.14 -1.27 11.48
CA GLU A 120 17.42 -1.81 12.82
C GLU A 120 16.14 -1.93 13.67
N TRP A 121 15.17 -1.05 13.46
CA TRP A 121 13.90 -1.07 14.19
C TRP A 121 13.00 -2.26 13.79
N LEU A 122 13.01 -2.66 12.51
CA LEU A 122 12.33 -3.85 11.99
C LEU A 122 12.85 -5.13 12.65
N GLU A 123 14.17 -5.23 12.83
CA GLU A 123 14.81 -6.38 13.48
C GLU A 123 14.40 -6.51 14.96
N GLN A 124 14.09 -5.40 15.63
CA GLN A 124 13.74 -5.37 17.06
C GLN A 124 12.26 -5.61 17.35
N ASN A 125 11.37 -5.51 16.36
CA ASN A 125 9.91 -5.54 16.56
C ASN A 125 9.19 -6.50 15.58
N PRO A 126 9.39 -7.83 15.69
CA PRO A 126 8.89 -8.81 14.71
C PRO A 126 7.37 -9.08 14.76
N GLN A 127 6.61 -8.42 15.64
CA GLN A 127 5.21 -8.78 15.95
C GLN A 127 4.15 -8.16 15.01
N ALA A 128 4.54 -7.35 14.04
CA ALA A 128 3.62 -6.59 13.18
C ALA A 128 3.34 -7.26 11.82
N LEU A 129 3.19 -8.57 11.81
CA LEU A 129 3.05 -9.35 10.58
C LEU A 129 1.78 -10.20 10.59
N MET A 130 1.07 -10.17 9.47
CA MET A 130 0.02 -11.14 9.16
C MET A 130 0.52 -12.01 8.01
N ALA A 131 0.55 -13.33 8.21
CA ALA A 131 1.01 -14.27 7.20
C ALA A 131 -0.13 -15.17 6.72
N PHE A 132 -0.20 -15.37 5.41
CA PHE A 132 -1.12 -16.31 4.75
C PHE A 132 -0.34 -17.46 4.13
N ASP A 133 -0.84 -18.67 4.32
CA ASP A 133 -0.38 -19.86 3.63
C ASP A 133 -1.06 -19.97 2.26
N LEU A 134 -0.33 -19.64 1.20
CA LEU A 134 -0.84 -19.74 -0.16
C LEU A 134 -0.97 -21.19 -0.62
N HIS A 135 -0.31 -22.15 0.04
CA HIS A 135 -0.45 -23.55 -0.30
C HIS A 135 -1.83 -24.05 0.09
N ALA A 136 -2.29 -23.71 1.30
CA ALA A 136 -3.63 -24.02 1.77
C ALA A 136 -4.73 -23.31 0.94
N GLN A 137 -4.46 -22.11 0.43
CA GLN A 137 -5.44 -21.32 -0.32
C GLN A 137 -5.53 -21.68 -1.81
N CYS A 138 -4.39 -21.89 -2.47
CA CYS A 138 -4.33 -22.06 -3.92
C CYS A 138 -3.26 -23.07 -4.41
N GLY A 139 -2.69 -23.87 -3.50
CA GLY A 139 -1.69 -24.89 -3.84
C GLY A 139 -0.30 -24.35 -4.18
N ILE A 140 -0.07 -23.04 -4.03
CA ILE A 140 1.24 -22.42 -4.27
C ILE A 140 2.09 -22.57 -2.99
N PRO A 141 3.25 -23.24 -3.02
CA PRO A 141 4.09 -23.44 -1.84
C PRO A 141 4.83 -22.17 -1.42
N ALA A 142 4.08 -21.15 -0.97
CA ALA A 142 4.57 -19.84 -0.59
C ALA A 142 3.82 -19.27 0.61
N LEU A 143 4.50 -18.42 1.37
CA LEU A 143 3.91 -17.59 2.41
C LEU A 143 3.77 -16.16 1.91
N CYS A 144 2.60 -15.57 2.04
CA CYS A 144 2.39 -14.14 1.80
C CYS A 144 2.38 -13.40 3.14
N VAL A 145 3.31 -12.47 3.33
CA VAL A 145 3.46 -11.71 4.59
C VAL A 145 3.06 -10.27 4.35
N PHE A 146 2.03 -9.82 5.07
CA PHE A 146 1.59 -8.43 5.08
C PHE A 146 2.32 -7.66 6.17
N VAL A 147 2.88 -6.52 5.76
CA VAL A 147 3.54 -5.54 6.62
C VAL A 147 2.67 -4.30 6.67
N ALA A 148 2.28 -3.86 7.87
CA ALA A 148 1.39 -2.73 8.08
C ALA A 148 2.02 -1.65 8.98
N GLY A 149 1.38 -0.50 9.05
CA GLY A 149 1.83 0.73 9.70
C GLY A 149 3.21 1.17 9.22
N GLU A 150 3.97 1.66 10.18
CA GLU A 150 5.33 2.20 9.97
C GLU A 150 6.32 1.14 9.52
N PHE A 151 6.05 -0.15 9.79
CA PHE A 151 6.89 -1.25 9.29
C PHE A 151 6.90 -1.32 7.77
N GLY A 152 5.81 -0.93 7.11
CA GLY A 152 5.74 -0.85 5.66
C GLY A 152 6.68 0.20 5.07
N ASP A 153 6.66 1.39 5.66
CA ASP A 153 7.56 2.48 5.28
C ASP A 153 9.02 2.04 5.40
N VAL A 154 9.40 1.42 6.52
CA VAL A 154 10.77 0.95 6.72
C VAL A 154 11.08 -0.19 5.75
N ALA A 155 10.15 -1.13 5.55
CA ALA A 155 10.35 -2.26 4.66
C ALA A 155 10.65 -1.83 3.22
N GLU A 156 10.08 -0.71 2.74
CA GLU A 156 10.39 -0.15 1.43
C GLU A 156 11.80 0.47 1.34
N THR A 157 12.39 0.91 2.46
CA THR A 157 13.79 1.40 2.52
C THR A 157 14.83 0.29 2.54
N CYS A 158 14.45 -0.91 2.98
CA CYS A 158 15.36 -2.04 3.03
C CYS A 158 15.80 -2.50 1.63
N THR A 159 17.00 -3.07 1.58
CA THR A 159 17.46 -3.88 0.44
C THR A 159 16.80 -5.26 0.47
N ASP A 160 16.74 -5.94 -0.68
CA ASP A 160 16.13 -7.26 -0.76
C ASP A 160 16.88 -8.29 0.12
N ALA A 161 18.19 -8.14 0.31
CA ALA A 161 18.98 -8.95 1.22
C ALA A 161 18.57 -8.75 2.69
N GLN A 162 18.37 -7.50 3.12
CA GLN A 162 17.89 -7.18 4.47
C GLN A 162 16.47 -7.70 4.68
N THR A 163 15.57 -7.49 3.73
CA THR A 163 14.20 -8.01 3.79
C THR A 163 14.18 -9.52 3.85
N THR A 164 14.96 -10.21 3.01
CA THR A 164 15.07 -11.68 2.99
C THR A 164 15.56 -12.21 4.33
N LYS A 165 16.63 -11.63 4.87
CA LYS A 165 17.20 -12.01 6.17
C LYS A 165 16.16 -11.85 7.27
N TRP A 166 15.49 -10.70 7.32
CA TRP A 166 14.48 -10.38 8.32
C TRP A 166 13.27 -11.33 8.24
N VAL A 167 12.61 -11.43 7.08
CA VAL A 167 11.39 -12.25 6.95
C VAL A 167 11.68 -13.73 7.19
N THR A 168 12.84 -14.23 6.72
CA THR A 168 13.26 -15.60 6.98
C THR A 168 13.44 -15.82 8.47
N GLY A 169 14.10 -14.89 9.18
CA GLY A 169 14.27 -14.96 10.63
C GLY A 169 12.94 -15.03 11.37
N VAL A 170 11.97 -14.18 11.01
CA VAL A 170 10.65 -14.17 11.65
C VAL A 170 9.88 -15.47 11.38
N VAL A 171 9.85 -15.94 10.13
CA VAL A 171 9.18 -17.19 9.77
C VAL A 171 9.82 -18.39 10.48
N GLN A 172 11.15 -18.45 10.54
CA GLN A 172 11.87 -19.50 11.25
C GLN A 172 11.64 -19.45 12.76
N GLN A 173 11.56 -18.26 13.36
CA GLN A 173 11.22 -18.11 14.77
C GLN A 173 9.79 -18.60 15.05
N TRP A 174 8.82 -18.20 14.21
CA TRP A 174 7.42 -18.53 14.39
C TRP A 174 7.15 -20.02 14.19
N LEU A 175 7.60 -20.59 13.07
CA LEU A 175 7.42 -22.00 12.75
C LEU A 175 8.37 -22.91 13.54
N GLY A 176 9.56 -22.43 13.91
CA GLY A 176 10.52 -23.18 14.74
C GLY A 176 10.00 -23.43 16.15
N GLY A 177 9.17 -22.52 16.68
CA GLY A 177 8.44 -22.76 17.93
C GLY A 177 7.38 -23.87 17.81
N LEU A 178 6.73 -24.00 16.65
CA LEU A 178 5.72 -25.03 16.37
C LEU A 178 6.33 -26.40 16.05
N MET A 179 7.53 -26.42 15.46
CA MET A 179 8.22 -27.64 15.04
C MET A 179 9.00 -28.33 16.18
N LYS A 180 9.19 -27.66 17.33
CA LYS A 180 9.70 -28.30 18.55
C LYS A 180 8.65 -29.25 19.11
N LYS A 181 8.69 -30.52 18.69
CA LYS A 181 7.86 -31.58 19.29
C LYS A 181 8.14 -31.68 20.80
N PRO A 182 7.14 -31.96 21.65
CA PRO A 182 7.32 -32.17 23.08
C PRO A 182 7.96 -33.54 23.44
N THR A 183 8.49 -34.29 22.48
CA THR A 183 9.05 -35.62 22.69
C THR A 183 10.53 -35.65 22.38
N ASP A 184 11.34 -34.99 23.21
CA ASP A 184 12.76 -35.34 23.37
C ASP A 184 13.04 -35.53 24.86
N ARG A 185 12.51 -36.63 25.39
CA ARG A 185 13.13 -37.30 26.53
C ARG A 185 13.95 -38.46 25.97
N GLY A 186 15.10 -38.11 25.39
CA GLY A 186 16.18 -39.03 25.03
C GLY A 186 16.00 -39.76 23.71
N ASP A 187 16.59 -39.25 22.63
CA ASP A 187 17.70 -39.96 22.00
C ASP A 187 18.53 -38.99 21.13
N SER A 188 19.84 -39.01 21.31
CA SER A 188 20.78 -38.14 20.61
C SER A 188 21.15 -38.77 19.26
N THR A 189 20.33 -38.55 18.24
CA THR A 189 20.74 -38.80 16.85
C THR A 189 20.43 -37.59 15.99
N ASN A 190 21.50 -36.96 15.49
CA ASN A 190 21.51 -35.82 14.57
C ASN A 190 20.51 -36.02 13.41
N THR A 191 19.32 -35.43 13.53
CA THR A 191 18.41 -35.25 12.41
C THR A 191 18.68 -33.87 11.82
N GLU A 192 19.63 -33.81 10.90
CA GLU A 192 19.74 -32.73 9.91
C GLU A 192 18.44 -32.74 9.07
N GLY A 193 17.43 -32.00 9.53
CA GLY A 193 16.10 -31.99 8.92
C GLY A 193 15.01 -31.35 9.78
N SER A 194 15.27 -31.13 11.07
CA SER A 194 14.36 -30.45 12.01
C SER A 194 14.42 -28.91 11.93
N GLY A 195 14.37 -28.35 10.72
CA GLY A 195 14.48 -26.90 10.50
C GLY A 195 13.42 -26.40 9.55
N VAL A 196 12.84 -25.24 9.84
CA VAL A 196 12.00 -24.51 8.89
C VAL A 196 12.87 -24.18 7.67
N PRO A 197 12.51 -24.63 6.45
CA PRO A 197 13.34 -24.49 5.27
C PRO A 197 13.57 -23.01 4.96
N ARG A 198 14.73 -22.69 4.37
CA ARG A 198 14.98 -21.35 3.85
C ARG A 198 14.13 -21.12 2.59
N PRO A 199 13.55 -19.94 2.41
CA PRO A 199 12.84 -19.62 1.17
C PRO A 199 13.82 -19.69 -0.01
N VAL A 200 13.34 -20.24 -1.14
CA VAL A 200 14.09 -20.22 -2.40
C VAL A 200 14.17 -18.80 -2.95
N GLU A 201 13.10 -18.03 -2.76
CA GLU A 201 12.97 -16.66 -3.25
C GLU A 201 12.11 -15.85 -2.27
N VAL A 202 12.41 -14.56 -2.16
CA VAL A 202 11.60 -13.58 -1.43
C VAL A 202 11.34 -12.41 -2.35
N LEU A 203 10.06 -12.15 -2.62
CA LEU A 203 9.61 -11.00 -3.39
C LEU A 203 9.01 -9.95 -2.44
N ARG A 204 9.34 -8.68 -2.68
CA ARG A 204 8.83 -7.55 -1.92
C ARG A 204 8.26 -6.51 -2.89
N THR A 205 7.05 -6.04 -2.60
CA THR A 205 6.44 -4.91 -3.28
C THR A 205 6.92 -3.58 -2.69
N ALA A 206 7.04 -2.54 -3.52
CA ALA A 206 7.31 -1.18 -3.07
C ALA A 206 6.30 -0.21 -3.72
N TRP A 207 5.04 -0.31 -3.28
CA TRP A 207 3.92 0.40 -3.89
C TRP A 207 4.06 1.92 -3.82
N ARG A 208 4.74 2.46 -2.79
CA ARG A 208 4.99 3.91 -2.71
C ARG A 208 5.93 4.41 -3.79
N LYS A 209 6.89 3.57 -4.20
CA LYS A 209 7.89 3.88 -5.22
C LYS A 209 7.39 3.64 -6.64
N ASP A 210 6.25 2.97 -6.80
CA ASP A 210 5.65 2.76 -8.10
C ASP A 210 5.05 4.08 -8.61
N GLU A 211 5.61 4.60 -9.71
CA GLU A 211 5.21 5.86 -10.35
C GLU A 211 3.76 5.85 -10.90
N HIS A 212 3.12 4.68 -10.95
CA HIS A 212 1.75 4.51 -11.39
C HIS A 212 0.78 4.22 -10.23
N ALA A 213 1.26 4.21 -8.98
CA ALA A 213 0.42 4.00 -7.80
C ALA A 213 0.67 5.04 -6.69
N PHE A 214 1.93 5.27 -6.32
CA PHE A 214 2.40 6.08 -5.18
C PHE A 214 1.85 5.68 -3.80
N GLY A 215 1.18 4.54 -3.70
CA GLY A 215 0.47 4.10 -2.50
C GLY A 215 -0.27 2.78 -2.74
N SER A 216 -0.96 2.27 -1.72
CA SER A 216 -1.71 1.01 -1.85
C SER A 216 -3.22 1.24 -1.95
N TYR A 217 -3.79 2.04 -1.05
CA TYR A 217 -5.22 2.38 -1.03
C TYR A 217 -5.47 3.70 -0.30
N ALA A 218 -6.57 4.37 -0.67
CA ALA A 218 -6.98 5.61 -0.03
C ALA A 218 -7.64 5.37 1.33
N TYR A 219 -7.39 6.26 2.29
CA TYR A 219 -8.04 6.28 3.60
C TYR A 219 -8.28 7.72 4.09
N ILE A 220 -9.14 7.86 5.11
CA ILE A 220 -9.39 9.14 5.77
C ILE A 220 -8.37 9.27 6.91
N PRO A 221 -7.39 10.17 6.84
CA PRO A 221 -6.42 10.35 7.91
C PRO A 221 -7.09 10.87 9.18
N VAL A 222 -6.46 10.58 10.33
CA VAL A 222 -6.87 11.17 11.60
C VAL A 222 -6.63 12.68 11.51
N GLY A 223 -7.65 13.49 11.83
CA GLY A 223 -7.52 14.94 11.77
C GLY A 223 -6.45 15.46 12.75
N ASN A 224 -5.62 16.37 12.28
CA ASN A 224 -4.67 17.09 13.14
C ASN A 224 -5.40 18.23 13.87
N GLU A 225 -5.09 18.43 15.14
CA GLU A 225 -5.60 19.60 15.89
C GLU A 225 -5.11 20.89 15.20
N GLY A 226 -6.05 21.63 14.58
CA GLY A 226 -5.78 22.87 13.86
C GLY A 226 -6.01 22.81 12.34
N GLU A 227 -6.12 21.61 11.76
CA GLU A 227 -6.35 21.43 10.32
C GLU A 227 -7.86 21.39 10.04
N THR A 228 -8.41 22.53 9.60
CA THR A 228 -9.83 22.66 9.25
C THR A 228 -9.99 23.11 7.79
N PRO A 229 -10.84 22.44 7.00
CA PRO A 229 -11.59 21.21 7.33
C PRO A 229 -10.69 19.96 7.32
N SER A 230 -10.91 19.04 8.26
CA SER A 230 -10.26 17.72 8.25
C SER A 230 -10.85 16.84 7.14
N ALA A 231 -10.11 15.80 6.76
CA ALA A 231 -10.61 14.77 5.85
C ALA A 231 -11.89 14.12 6.38
N SER A 232 -12.80 13.76 5.48
CA SER A 232 -14.11 13.20 5.81
C SER A 232 -14.61 12.24 4.74
N PRO A 233 -15.64 11.43 5.02
CA PRO A 233 -16.28 10.61 3.99
C PRO A 233 -16.82 11.40 2.79
N LEU A 234 -17.09 12.70 2.96
CA LEU A 234 -17.51 13.57 1.85
C LEU A 234 -16.40 13.78 0.82
N ASP A 235 -15.13 13.65 1.21
CA ASP A 235 -14.00 13.73 0.27
C ASP A 235 -13.97 12.48 -0.63
N GLN A 236 -14.26 11.30 -0.09
CA GLN A 236 -14.38 10.08 -0.91
C GLN A 236 -15.55 10.19 -1.88
N VAL A 237 -16.70 10.70 -1.42
CA VAL A 237 -17.87 10.95 -2.28
C VAL A 237 -17.56 11.99 -3.35
N GLU A 238 -16.74 13.00 -3.07
CA GLU A 238 -16.30 13.96 -4.08
C GLU A 238 -15.54 13.27 -5.22
N LEU A 239 -14.65 12.33 -4.89
CA LEU A 239 -13.86 11.63 -5.90
C LEU A 239 -14.69 10.70 -6.79
N THR A 240 -15.86 10.23 -6.34
CA THR A 240 -16.76 9.38 -7.13
C THR A 240 -17.71 10.16 -8.05
N ARG A 241 -17.78 11.49 -7.93
CA ARG A 241 -18.61 12.34 -8.82
C ARG A 241 -17.98 12.49 -10.20
N THR A 242 -18.72 13.06 -11.14
CA THR A 242 -18.16 13.52 -12.42
C THR A 242 -17.07 14.56 -12.18
N MET A 243 -16.03 14.55 -13.02
CA MET A 243 -14.87 15.44 -12.84
C MET A 243 -15.23 16.91 -13.07
N TRP A 244 -16.07 17.16 -14.07
CA TRP A 244 -16.62 18.46 -14.40
C TRP A 244 -18.13 18.40 -14.19
N ASP A 245 -18.68 19.41 -13.53
CA ASP A 245 -20.12 19.53 -13.30
C ASP A 245 -20.80 19.74 -14.66
N ARG A 246 -21.57 18.75 -15.11
CA ARG A 246 -22.55 18.86 -16.19
C ARG A 246 -23.94 18.83 -15.58
#